data_AF-A0A562NC52-F1
#
_entry.id   AF-A0A562NC52-F1
#
_cell.length_a   1.000
_cell.length_b   1.000
_cell.length_c   1.000
_cell.angle_alpha   90.00
_cell.angle_beta   90.00
_cell.angle_gamma   90.00
#
_symmetry.space_group_name_H-M   'P 1'
#
loop_
_entity.id
_entity.type
_entity.pdbx_description
1 polymer ?
#
loop_
_entity_poly.entity_id
_entity_poly.type
_entity_poly.pdbx_seq_one_letter_code
_entity_poly.pdbx_strand_id
1 'polypeptide(L)'
;MEKLHRKVLKRGHYFKKLSPEERHKLRNALKKLRYASDFFLPLFEKTKRKRHFAKTLAGLQDQLGRYNDMAVMEELVQRIMKNKLPVTGQHAAGALLGWQAGSVNRDDAELLSAWKEFQSADLP
;
A
#
# COMPACT_ATOMS: atom_id res chain seq x y z
N MET A 1 -1.39 -2.39 20.58
CA MET A 1 -1.15 -3.04 19.27
C MET A 1 -2.38 -3.76 18.72
N GLU A 2 -3.03 -4.64 19.50
CA GLU A 2 -4.20 -5.43 19.05
C GLU A 2 -5.36 -4.63 18.45
N LYS A 3 -5.72 -3.48 19.04
CA LYS A 3 -6.79 -2.62 18.51
C LYS A 3 -6.45 -2.07 17.12
N LEU A 4 -5.18 -1.72 16.88
CA LEU A 4 -4.70 -1.24 15.58
C LEU A 4 -4.70 -2.39 14.57
N HIS A 5 -4.25 -3.59 14.98
CA HIS A 5 -4.29 -4.78 14.14
C HIS A 5 -5.71 -5.15 13.71
N ARG A 6 -6.65 -5.25 14.67
CA ARG A 6 -8.08 -5.46 14.36
C ARG A 6 -8.65 -4.41 13.42
N LYS A 7 -8.22 -3.15 13.54
CA LYS A 7 -8.65 -2.08 12.65
C LYS A 7 -8.10 -2.25 11.23
N VAL A 8 -6.86 -2.72 11.07
CA VAL A 8 -6.30 -3.07 9.76
C VAL A 8 -7.09 -4.22 9.15
N LEU A 9 -7.31 -5.32 9.88
CA LEU A 9 -8.09 -6.45 9.41
C LEU A 9 -9.52 -6.06 9.01
N LYS A 10 -10.19 -5.23 9.82
CA LYS A 10 -11.54 -4.72 9.52
C LYS A 10 -11.57 -3.88 8.24
N ARG A 11 -10.57 -3.02 8.02
CA ARG A 11 -10.49 -2.16 6.83
C ARG A 11 -10.06 -2.91 5.58
N GLY A 12 -9.30 -4.00 5.74
CA GLY A 12 -8.94 -4.90 4.66
C GLY A 12 -9.98 -5.99 4.40
N HIS A 13 -11.13 -5.94 5.05
CA HIS A 13 -12.21 -6.89 4.79
C HIS A 13 -12.65 -6.80 3.32
N TYR A 14 -12.89 -7.95 2.69
CA TYR A 14 -13.09 -8.04 1.24
C TYR A 14 -12.03 -7.31 0.42
N PHE A 15 -10.74 -7.45 0.79
CA PHE A 15 -9.61 -6.71 0.20
C PHE A 15 -9.66 -6.55 -1.33
N LYS A 16 -10.00 -7.63 -2.06
CA LYS A 16 -10.14 -7.63 -3.53
C LYS A 16 -11.12 -6.60 -4.08
N LYS A 17 -12.13 -6.23 -3.30
CA LYS A 17 -13.22 -5.31 -3.67
C LYS A 17 -13.00 -3.89 -3.18
N LEU A 18 -11.89 -3.60 -2.49
CA LEU A 18 -11.63 -2.27 -1.97
C LEU A 18 -11.37 -1.28 -3.10
N SER A 19 -12.12 -0.18 -3.07
CA SER A 19 -11.87 1.01 -3.88
C SER A 19 -10.52 1.65 -3.53
N PRO A 20 -9.95 2.50 -4.41
CA PRO A 20 -8.72 3.24 -4.12
C PRO A 20 -8.76 4.02 -2.79
N GLU A 21 -9.89 4.66 -2.49
CA GLU A 21 -10.10 5.41 -1.25
C GLU A 21 -10.10 4.50 -0.01
N GLU A 22 -10.69 3.31 -0.11
CA GLU A 22 -10.66 2.32 0.98
C GLU A 22 -9.25 1.73 1.17
N ARG A 23 -8.53 1.45 0.07
CA ARG A 23 -7.10 1.05 0.10
C ARG A 23 -6.26 2.14 0.78
N HIS A 24 -6.53 3.41 0.51
CA HIS A 24 -5.87 4.54 1.18
C HIS A 24 -6.17 4.59 2.70
N LYS A 25 -7.44 4.41 3.10
CA LYS A 25 -7.82 4.32 4.53
C LYS A 25 -7.18 3.13 5.25
N LEU A 26 -7.03 2.00 4.54
CA LEU A 26 -6.31 0.83 5.04
C LEU A 26 -4.82 1.14 5.24
N ARG A 27 -4.16 1.74 4.25
CA ARG A 27 -2.76 2.19 4.35
C ARG A 27 -2.54 3.11 5.55
N ASN A 28 -3.43 4.06 5.79
CA ASN A 28 -3.34 4.94 6.95
C ASN A 28 -3.49 4.20 8.29
N ALA A 29 -4.31 3.14 8.36
CA ALA A 29 -4.35 2.28 9.55
C ALA A 29 -3.06 1.45 9.69
N LEU A 30 -2.53 0.94 8.57
CA LEU A 30 -1.32 0.14 8.54
C LEU A 30 -0.10 0.93 8.99
N LYS A 31 0.07 2.19 8.53
CA LYS A 31 1.15 3.07 9.02
C LYS A 31 1.08 3.29 10.54
N LYS A 32 -0.12 3.45 11.10
CA LYS A 32 -0.28 3.57 12.56
C LYS A 32 0.11 2.29 13.28
N LEU A 33 -0.25 1.14 12.71
CA LEU A 33 0.19 -0.16 13.23
C LEU A 33 1.71 -0.30 13.15
N ARG A 34 2.33 0.10 12.03
CA ARG A 34 3.79 0.10 11.87
C ARG A 34 4.50 0.99 12.87
N TYR A 35 4.06 2.24 13.05
CA TYR A 35 4.69 3.12 14.04
C TYR A 35 4.61 2.56 15.45
N ALA A 36 3.48 1.97 15.81
CA ALA A 36 3.36 1.31 17.09
C ALA A 36 4.22 0.03 17.16
N SER A 37 4.29 -0.77 16.09
CA SER A 37 5.20 -1.91 15.99
C SER A 37 6.65 -1.48 16.17
N ASP A 38 7.11 -0.45 15.45
CA ASP A 38 8.48 0.05 15.46
C ASP A 38 8.86 0.62 16.84
N PHE A 39 7.92 1.30 17.51
CA PHE A 39 8.12 1.82 18.86
C PHE A 39 8.24 0.70 19.91
N PHE A 40 7.40 -0.33 19.82
CA PHE A 40 7.41 -1.42 20.79
C PHE A 40 8.33 -2.59 20.40
N LEU A 41 8.86 -2.59 19.18
CA LEU A 41 9.74 -3.64 18.64
C LEU A 41 10.92 -3.94 19.56
N PRO A 42 11.66 -2.94 20.09
CA PRO A 42 12.75 -3.15 21.05
C PRO A 42 12.35 -3.91 22.32
N LEU A 43 11.11 -3.77 22.78
CA LEU A 43 10.61 -4.48 23.97
C LEU A 43 10.35 -5.97 23.69
N PHE A 44 10.37 -6.36 22.43
CA PHE A 44 9.85 -7.63 21.96
C PHE A 44 10.79 -8.39 21.00
N GLU A 45 12.02 -7.90 20.77
CA GLU A 45 12.97 -8.32 19.73
C GLU A 45 13.30 -9.82 19.62
N LYS A 46 12.99 -10.63 20.64
CA LYS A 46 13.61 -11.95 20.82
C LYS A 46 12.91 -13.15 20.16
N THR A 47 11.82 -12.98 19.38
CA THR A 47 11.08 -14.14 18.83
C THR A 47 10.96 -14.15 17.30
N LYS A 48 11.04 -15.35 16.70
CA LYS A 48 10.89 -15.58 15.24
C LYS A 48 9.53 -15.09 14.73
N ARG A 49 8.46 -15.31 15.50
CA ARG A 49 7.09 -14.86 15.18
C ARG A 49 7.01 -13.35 14.95
N LYS A 50 7.65 -12.56 15.80
CA LYS A 50 7.59 -11.08 15.74
C LYS A 50 8.37 -10.51 14.57
N ARG A 51 9.54 -11.07 14.27
CA ARG A 51 10.30 -10.73 13.05
C ARG A 51 9.50 -11.05 11.80
N HIS A 52 8.80 -12.18 11.78
CA HIS A 52 7.91 -12.52 10.68
C HIS A 52 6.76 -11.51 10.53
N PHE A 53 6.07 -11.15 11.63
CA PHE A 53 5.01 -10.14 11.61
C PHE A 53 5.50 -8.76 11.14
N ALA A 54 6.67 -8.31 11.60
CA ALA A 54 7.24 -7.04 11.16
C ALA A 54 7.56 -7.05 9.66
N LYS A 55 8.07 -8.19 9.14
CA LYS A 55 8.35 -8.37 7.71
C LYS A 55 7.08 -8.34 6.87
N THR A 56 6.02 -9.05 7.28
CA THR A 56 4.74 -9.07 6.52
C THR A 56 4.04 -7.71 6.58
N LEU A 57 4.10 -7.01 7.72
CA LEU A 57 3.62 -5.64 7.87
C LEU A 57 4.35 -4.67 6.93
N ALA A 58 5.67 -4.78 6.83
CA ALA A 58 6.47 -3.97 5.91
C ALA A 58 6.10 -4.27 4.45
N GLY A 59 6.07 -5.55 4.05
CA GLY A 59 5.72 -5.94 2.68
C GLY A 59 4.33 -5.46 2.24
N LEU A 60 3.32 -5.57 3.10
CA LEU A 60 1.99 -5.03 2.81
C LEU A 60 1.99 -3.50 2.70
N GLN A 61 2.76 -2.82 3.55
CA GLN A 61 2.86 -1.36 3.49
C GLN A 61 3.50 -0.89 2.18
N ASP A 62 4.55 -1.58 1.71
CA ASP A 62 5.25 -1.22 0.48
C ASP A 62 4.32 -1.37 -0.72
N GLN A 63 3.55 -2.48 -0.79
CA GLN A 63 2.59 -2.71 -1.87
C GLN A 63 1.43 -1.70 -1.85
N LEU A 64 0.87 -1.38 -0.67
CA LEU A 64 -0.14 -0.32 -0.55
C LEU A 64 0.44 1.07 -0.86
N GLY A 65 1.74 1.28 -0.64
CA GLY A 65 2.48 2.48 -1.04
C GLY A 65 2.49 2.63 -2.56
N ARG A 66 2.94 1.61 -3.27
CA ARG A 66 2.99 1.58 -4.74
C ARG A 66 1.63 1.90 -5.38
N TYR A 67 0.56 1.28 -4.87
CA TYR A 67 -0.81 1.57 -5.34
C TYR A 67 -1.24 3.02 -5.15
N ASN A 68 -0.89 3.59 -4.00
CA ASN A 68 -1.18 4.98 -3.73
C ASN A 68 -0.37 5.89 -4.67
N ASP A 69 0.89 5.57 -4.92
CA ASP A 69 1.75 6.37 -5.79
C ASP A 69 1.26 6.35 -7.24
N MET A 70 0.72 5.23 -7.72
CA MET A 70 0.04 5.15 -9.02
C MET A 70 -1.18 6.09 -9.08
N ALA A 71 -2.03 6.07 -8.05
CA ALA A 71 -3.22 6.94 -8.00
C ALA A 71 -2.84 8.43 -7.94
N VAL A 72 -1.83 8.78 -7.14
CA VAL A 72 -1.33 10.16 -7.03
C VAL A 72 -0.64 10.61 -8.32
N MET A 73 0.14 9.73 -8.97
CA MET A 73 0.77 10.02 -10.25
C MET A 73 -0.26 10.34 -11.32
N GLU A 74 -1.33 9.54 -11.42
CA GLU A 74 -2.43 9.78 -12.34
C GLU A 74 -3.07 11.16 -12.11
N GLU A 75 -3.40 11.48 -10.86
CA GLU A 75 -3.97 12.79 -10.49
C GLU A 75 -3.03 13.96 -10.86
N LEU A 76 -1.74 13.82 -10.55
CA LEU A 76 -0.72 14.83 -10.85
C LEU A 76 -0.56 15.03 -12.36
N VAL A 77 -0.46 13.94 -13.13
CA VAL A 77 -0.34 14.01 -14.59
C VAL A 77 -1.57 14.69 -15.19
N GLN A 78 -2.78 14.31 -14.78
CA GLN A 78 -4.01 14.95 -15.25
C GLN A 78 -4.04 16.45 -14.91
N ARG A 79 -3.60 16.83 -13.71
CA ARG A 79 -3.53 18.24 -13.29
C ARG A 79 -2.52 19.04 -14.12
N ILE A 80 -1.35 18.47 -14.42
CA ILE A 80 -0.33 19.13 -15.24
C ILE A 80 -0.83 19.27 -16.69
N MET A 81 -1.49 18.25 -17.24
CA MET A 81 -2.05 18.30 -18.60
C MET A 81 -3.08 19.43 -18.79
N LYS A 82 -3.82 19.80 -17.74
CA LYS A 82 -4.75 20.96 -17.78
C LYS A 82 -4.05 22.30 -18.05
N ASN A 83 -2.76 22.41 -17.76
CA ASN A 83 -1.98 23.65 -17.96
C ASN A 83 -1.40 23.81 -19.38
N LYS A 84 -1.97 23.13 -20.39
CA LYS A 84 -1.55 23.21 -21.81
C LYS A 84 -0.04 23.00 -22.00
N LEU A 85 0.43 21.81 -21.66
CA LEU A 85 1.82 21.42 -21.93
C LEU A 85 2.17 21.51 -23.42
N PRO A 86 3.44 21.80 -23.78
CA PRO A 86 3.92 21.60 -25.14
C PRO A 86 3.80 20.12 -25.54
N VAL A 87 3.82 19.83 -26.85
CA VAL A 87 3.63 18.47 -27.40
C VAL A 87 4.57 17.44 -26.76
N THR A 88 5.82 17.81 -26.50
CA THR A 88 6.79 16.95 -25.80
C THR A 88 6.33 16.57 -24.39
N GLY A 89 5.75 17.51 -23.65
CA GLY A 89 5.17 17.26 -22.32
C GLY A 89 3.93 16.39 -22.38
N GLN A 90 3.10 16.53 -23.42
CA GLN A 90 1.93 15.67 -23.64
C GLN A 90 2.35 14.22 -23.95
N HIS A 91 3.38 14.02 -24.77
CA HIS A 91 3.93 12.69 -25.05
C HIS A 91 4.50 12.04 -23.77
N ALA A 92 5.23 12.80 -22.95
CA ALA A 92 5.76 12.29 -21.69
C ALA A 92 4.63 11.88 -20.72
N ALA A 93 3.59 12.70 -20.60
CA ALA A 93 2.40 12.40 -19.80
C ALA A 93 1.70 11.11 -20.27
N GLY A 94 1.51 10.97 -21.59
CA GLY A 94 0.92 9.77 -22.18
C GLY A 94 1.76 8.51 -21.94
N ALA A 95 3.08 8.60 -22.08
CA ALA A 95 3.99 7.49 -21.81
C ALA A 95 3.93 7.02 -20.34
N LEU A 96 3.88 7.96 -19.40
CA LEU A 96 3.75 7.67 -17.96
C LEU A 96 2.43 6.96 -17.64
N LEU A 97 1.31 7.47 -18.15
CA LEU A 97 -0.01 6.85 -17.98
C LEU A 97 -0.08 5.46 -18.62
N GLY A 98 0.52 5.29 -19.80
CA GLY A 98 0.59 4.00 -20.49
C GLY A 98 1.41 2.96 -19.72
N TRP A 99 2.57 3.35 -19.21
CA TRP A 99 3.40 2.48 -18.36
C TRP A 99 2.67 2.06 -17.07
N GLN A 100 1.96 3.00 -16.43
CA GLN A 100 1.14 2.71 -15.26
C GLN A 100 0.05 1.70 -15.59
N ALA A 101 -0.71 1.92 -16.67
CA ALA A 101 -1.79 1.04 -17.09
C ALA A 101 -1.29 -0.40 -17.35
N GLY A 102 -0.10 -0.55 -17.93
CA GLY A 102 0.53 -1.86 -18.14
C GLY A 102 0.99 -2.57 -16.86
N SER A 103 1.16 -1.85 -15.75
CA SER A 103 1.69 -2.38 -14.49
C SER A 103 0.61 -2.86 -13.52
N VAL A 104 -0.64 -2.41 -13.67
CA VAL A 104 -1.77 -2.65 -12.74
C VAL A 104 -1.99 -4.12 -12.42
N ASN A 105 -2.00 -5.00 -13.44
CA ASN A 105 -2.32 -6.42 -13.22
C ASN A 105 -1.27 -7.16 -12.38
N ARG A 106 0.02 -6.81 -12.55
CA ARG A 106 1.11 -7.39 -11.76
C ARG A 106 1.02 -6.93 -10.32
N ASP A 107 0.83 -5.63 -10.15
CA ASP A 107 0.78 -5.01 -8.83
C ASP A 107 -0.42 -5.55 -8.03
N ASP A 108 -1.55 -5.88 -8.66
CA ASP A 108 -2.74 -6.39 -7.95
C ASP A 108 -2.48 -7.80 -7.40
N ALA A 109 -1.77 -8.64 -8.16
CA ALA A 109 -1.39 -9.97 -7.70
C ALA A 109 -0.42 -9.90 -6.51
N GLU A 110 0.61 -9.04 -6.59
CA GLU A 110 1.57 -8.83 -5.50
C GLU A 110 0.91 -8.25 -4.25
N LEU A 111 0.02 -7.27 -4.41
CA LEU A 111 -0.73 -6.67 -3.32
C LEU A 111 -1.62 -7.70 -2.62
N LEU A 112 -2.30 -8.57 -3.39
CA LEU A 112 -3.12 -9.65 -2.84
C LEU A 112 -2.29 -10.70 -2.11
N SER A 113 -1.10 -11.03 -2.61
CA SER A 113 -0.16 -11.93 -1.91
C SER A 113 0.26 -11.33 -0.58
N ALA A 114 0.70 -10.07 -0.58
CA ALA A 114 1.13 -9.37 0.63
C ALA A 114 0.00 -9.25 1.67
N TRP A 115 -1.24 -9.04 1.22
CA TRP A 115 -2.40 -9.04 2.11
C TRP A 115 -2.61 -10.41 2.78
N LYS A 116 -2.56 -11.50 2.01
CA LYS A 116 -2.72 -12.86 2.56
C LYS A 116 -1.60 -13.22 3.53
N GLU A 117 -0.35 -12.90 3.18
CA GLU A 117 0.81 -13.12 4.07
C GLU A 117 0.63 -12.37 5.39
N PHE A 118 0.21 -11.11 5.34
CA PHE A 118 -0.10 -10.34 6.54
C PHE A 118 -1.23 -10.95 7.37
N GLN A 119 -2.33 -11.42 6.74
CA GLN A 119 -3.43 -12.07 7.46
C GLN A 119 -3.02 -13.36 8.16
N SER A 120 -2.06 -14.10 7.60
CA SER A 120 -1.53 -15.33 8.18
C SER A 120 -0.51 -15.10 9.29
N ALA A 121 -0.02 -13.87 9.45
CA ALA A 121 0.96 -13.55 10.46
C ALA A 121 0.29 -13.27 11.81
N ASP A 122 0.62 -14.07 12.82
CA ASP A 122 0.14 -13.85 14.19
C ASP A 122 0.67 -12.54 14.76
N LEU A 123 -0.20 -11.84 15.51
CA LEU A 123 0.23 -10.70 16.30
C LEU A 123 1.29 -11.17 17.33
N PRO A 124 2.39 -10.42 17.49
CA PRO A 124 3.37 -10.55 18.57
C PRO A 124 2.82 -10.85 19.96
#